data_AF-A0A415UHR6-F1
#
_entry.id   AF-A0A415UHR6-F1
#
_cell.length_a   1.000
_cell.length_b   1.000
_cell.length_c   1.000
_cell.angle_alpha   90.00
_cell.angle_beta   90.00
_cell.angle_gamma   90.00
#
_symmetry.space_group_name_H-M   'P 1'
#
loop_
_entity.id
_entity.type
_entity.pdbx_description
1 polymer ?
#
loop_
_entity_poly.entity_id
_entity_poly.type
_entity_poly.pdbx_seq_one_letter_code
_entity_poly.pdbx_strand_id
1 'polypeptide(L)'
;MFGYDGSGDYEKIGWDEKKLSFVVREPFPSNTTDATVVFGTIGEGDPFRVLSKMPENGVIFSDGMEKDAIEFNSGVEVNIGMSEWKGCLVR
;
A
#
# COMPACT_ATOMS: atom_id res chain seq x y z
N MET A 1 12.68 0.19 7.84
CA MET A 1 11.62 -0.48 7.05
C MET A 1 11.09 0.37 5.89
N PHE A 2 11.13 1.71 5.95
CA PHE A 2 10.79 2.59 4.82
C PHE A 2 12.07 3.07 4.11
N GLY A 3 12.23 2.79 2.82
CA GLY A 3 13.46 3.17 2.08
C GLY A 3 14.42 2.03 1.72
N TYR A 4 13.90 0.82 1.56
CA TYR A 4 14.69 -0.32 1.08
C TYR A 4 14.47 -0.47 -0.43
N ASP A 5 15.52 -0.27 -1.23
CA ASP A 5 15.51 -0.35 -2.70
C ASP A 5 16.14 -1.66 -3.22
N GLY A 6 16.38 -2.63 -2.34
CA GLY A 6 17.02 -3.91 -2.68
C GLY A 6 18.56 -3.85 -2.79
N SER A 7 19.19 -2.68 -2.60
CA SER A 7 20.65 -2.53 -2.61
C SER A 7 21.34 -2.90 -1.29
N GLY A 8 20.57 -3.13 -0.22
CA GLY A 8 21.11 -3.36 1.13
C GLY A 8 21.32 -2.09 1.95
N ASP A 9 21.22 -0.92 1.33
CA ASP A 9 21.28 0.37 2.03
C ASP A 9 19.89 0.87 2.42
N TYR A 10 19.80 1.48 3.60
CA TYR A 10 18.57 2.12 4.09
C TYR A 10 18.56 3.58 3.63
N GLU A 11 17.88 3.88 2.53
CA GLU A 11 17.73 5.25 2.05
C GLU A 11 16.55 5.91 2.78
N LYS A 12 16.85 6.81 3.71
CA LYS A 12 15.81 7.48 4.49
C LYS A 12 14.89 8.27 3.56
N ILE A 13 13.63 7.87 3.46
CA ILE A 13 12.63 8.63 2.69
C ILE A 13 12.52 10.03 3.31
N GLY A 14 12.87 11.04 2.51
CA GLY A 14 12.70 12.44 2.83
C GLY A 14 11.22 12.79 2.99
N TRP A 15 10.91 13.66 3.95
CA TRP A 15 9.53 14.11 4.20
C TRP A 15 8.91 14.87 3.00
N ASP A 16 9.76 15.33 2.10
CA ASP A 16 9.43 16.03 0.86
C ASP A 16 9.29 15.10 -0.35
N GLU A 17 9.72 13.83 -0.24
CA GLU A 17 9.62 12.86 -1.32
C GLU A 17 8.17 12.44 -1.56
N LYS A 18 7.75 12.49 -2.83
CA LYS A 18 6.47 11.94 -3.29
C LYS A 18 6.62 10.43 -3.52
N LYS A 19 6.71 9.65 -2.44
CA LYS A 19 6.74 8.18 -2.49
C LYS A 19 5.78 7.58 -1.46
N LEU A 20 4.96 6.62 -1.89
CA LEU A 20 4.20 5.76 -0.98
C LEU A 20 4.98 4.47 -0.78
N SER A 21 4.88 3.87 0.39
CA SER A 21 5.42 2.54 0.65
C SER A 21 4.27 1.60 1.01
N PHE A 22 4.31 0.37 0.51
CA PHE A 22 3.36 -0.67 0.92
C PHE A 22 4.10 -1.86 1.51
N VAL A 23 3.41 -2.56 2.40
CA VAL A 23 3.87 -3.80 3.03
C VAL A 23 2.69 -4.75 3.16
N VAL A 24 2.93 -6.02 2.84
CA VAL A 24 2.00 -7.11 3.11
C VAL A 24 2.36 -7.70 4.47
N ARG A 25 1.40 -7.67 5.40
CA ARG A 25 1.55 -8.37 6.68
C ARG A 25 1.18 -9.84 6.48
N GLU A 26 2.02 -10.72 7.03
CA GLU A 26 1.76 -12.17 7.09
C GLU A 26 1.46 -12.78 5.69
N PRO A 27 2.34 -12.57 4.68
CA PRO A 27 2.11 -13.11 3.34
C PRO A 27 2.06 -14.64 3.39
N PHE A 28 1.09 -15.21 2.66
CA PHE A 28 0.85 -16.66 2.63
C PHE A 28 1.24 -17.24 1.26
N PRO A 29 2.49 -17.70 1.07
CA PRO A 29 2.88 -18.43 -0.13
C PRO A 29 2.21 -19.81 -0.13
N SER A 30 1.62 -20.19 -1.26
CA SER A 30 1.08 -21.53 -1.49
C SER A 30 1.89 -22.23 -2.59
N ASN A 31 1.73 -23.54 -2.74
CA ASN A 31 2.38 -24.31 -3.81
C ASN A 31 2.01 -23.81 -5.23
N THR A 32 0.90 -23.09 -5.35
CA THR A 32 0.37 -22.59 -6.63
C THR A 32 0.49 -21.08 -6.77
N THR A 33 0.74 -20.36 -5.68
CA THR A 33 0.81 -18.89 -5.65
C THR A 33 1.96 -18.46 -4.76
N ASP A 34 3.05 -18.01 -5.38
CA ASP A 34 4.16 -17.40 -4.64
C ASP A 34 3.71 -16.09 -3.96
N ALA A 35 4.52 -15.61 -3.01
CA ALA A 35 4.38 -14.29 -2.40
C ALA A 35 5.53 -13.37 -2.86
N THR A 36 5.54 -13.03 -4.15
CA THR A 36 6.60 -12.20 -4.75
C THR A 36 6.43 -10.71 -4.52
N VAL A 37 5.21 -10.25 -4.22
CA VAL A 37 4.87 -8.85 -3.97
C VAL A 37 4.52 -8.68 -2.50
N VAL A 38 5.51 -8.39 -1.66
CA VAL A 38 5.35 -8.31 -0.20
C VAL A 38 5.79 -6.98 0.41
N PHE A 39 6.60 -6.21 -0.30
CA PHE A 39 6.95 -4.83 0.02
C PHE A 39 7.27 -4.08 -1.26
N GLY A 40 7.19 -2.75 -1.22
CA GLY A 40 7.62 -1.92 -2.34
C GLY A 40 7.34 -0.45 -2.11
N THR A 41 7.75 0.36 -3.08
CA THR A 41 7.44 1.79 -3.14
C THR A 41 6.66 2.10 -4.41
N ILE A 42 5.81 3.12 -4.34
CA ILE A 42 4.98 3.60 -5.45
C ILE A 42 5.37 5.06 -5.68
N GLY A 43 5.88 5.35 -6.87
CA GLY A 43 6.27 6.69 -7.28
C GLY A 43 5.10 7.53 -7.80
N GLU A 44 5.41 8.77 -8.19
CA GLU A 44 4.44 9.65 -8.84
C GLU A 44 4.11 9.12 -10.25
N GLY A 45 2.82 8.91 -10.54
CA GLY A 45 2.34 8.39 -11.82
C GLY A 45 2.31 6.87 -11.94
N ASP A 46 2.85 6.13 -10.96
CA ASP A 46 2.78 4.67 -10.94
C ASP A 46 1.37 4.20 -10.57
N PRO A 47 0.69 3.42 -11.43
CA PRO A 47 -0.62 2.89 -11.11
C PRO A 47 -0.50 1.73 -10.11
N PHE A 48 -0.91 1.93 -8.86
CA PHE A 48 -1.02 0.84 -7.90
C PHE A 48 -2.48 0.39 -7.78
N ARG A 49 -2.75 -0.81 -8.30
CA ARG A 49 -4.09 -1.40 -8.35
C ARG A 49 -4.13 -2.68 -7.54
N VAL A 50 -5.16 -2.84 -6.73
CA VAL A 50 -5.41 -4.07 -5.99
C VAL A 50 -6.81 -4.55 -6.34
N LEU A 51 -6.90 -5.77 -6.86
CA LEU A 51 -8.15 -6.47 -7.11
C LEU A 51 -8.43 -7.44 -5.98
N SER A 52 -9.57 -7.29 -5.31
CA SER A 52 -9.98 -8.23 -4.30
C SER A 52 -10.40 -9.56 -4.91
N LYS A 53 -9.83 -10.64 -4.38
CA LYS A 53 -10.28 -12.02 -4.59
C LYS A 53 -10.91 -12.61 -3.32
N MET A 54 -11.13 -11.78 -2.30
CA MET A 54 -11.74 -12.21 -1.03
C MET A 54 -13.25 -12.34 -1.22
N PRO A 55 -13.86 -13.50 -0.96
CA PRO A 55 -15.31 -13.67 -1.15
C PRO A 55 -16.14 -12.74 -0.25
N GLU A 56 -15.68 -12.53 0.98
CA GLU A 56 -16.36 -11.73 2.01
C GLU A 56 -15.34 -11.17 3.02
N ASN A 57 -15.77 -10.22 3.85
CA ASN A 57 -15.00 -9.61 4.94
C ASN A 57 -13.72 -8.87 4.51
N GLY A 58 -13.57 -8.57 3.21
CA GLY A 58 -12.51 -7.69 2.74
C GLY A 58 -12.84 -6.25 3.12
N VAL A 59 -11.87 -5.52 3.70
CA VAL A 59 -12.06 -4.14 4.13
C VAL A 59 -10.86 -3.26 3.81
N ILE A 60 -11.12 -1.98 3.55
CA ILE A 60 -10.11 -0.91 3.45
C ILE A 60 -10.47 0.17 4.48
N PHE A 61 -9.49 0.63 5.26
CA PHE A 61 -9.66 1.71 6.23
C PHE A 61 -8.41 2.58 6.29
N SER A 62 -8.58 3.81 6.78
CA SER A 62 -7.49 4.78 6.97
C SER A 62 -7.30 5.13 8.45
N ASP A 63 -6.15 5.70 8.80
CA ASP A 63 -5.83 6.22 10.15
C ASP A 63 -5.99 5.23 11.31
N GLY A 64 -5.99 3.92 11.03
CA GLY A 64 -6.22 2.88 12.03
C GLY A 64 -7.65 2.82 12.54
N MET A 65 -8.61 3.40 11.82
CA MET A 65 -10.02 3.48 12.22
C MET A 65 -10.88 2.47 11.45
N GLU A 66 -10.97 1.24 11.95
CA GLU A 66 -11.77 0.17 11.31
C GLU A 66 -13.28 0.46 11.25
N LYS A 67 -13.79 1.26 12.19
CA LYS A 67 -15.21 1.64 12.23
C LYS A 67 -15.69 2.42 10.99
N ASP A 68 -14.76 3.05 10.27
CA ASP A 68 -15.01 3.83 9.07
C ASP A 68 -14.53 3.08 7.82
N ALA A 69 -14.43 1.75 7.90
CA ALA A 69 -14.00 0.90 6.79
C ALA A 69 -15.02 0.88 5.65
N ILE A 70 -14.49 0.68 4.44
CA ILE A 70 -15.28 0.39 3.24
C ILE A 70 -15.10 -1.09 2.86
N GLU A 71 -16.16 -1.68 2.31
CA GLU A 71 -16.13 -3.06 1.83
C GLU A 71 -15.24 -3.23 0.60
N PHE A 72 -14.45 -4.30 0.59
CA PHE A 72 -13.50 -4.65 -0.46
C PHE A 72 -13.58 -6.15 -0.79
N ASN A 73 -14.77 -6.58 -1.16
CA ASN A 73 -15.08 -7.97 -1.51
C ASN A 73 -14.73 -8.28 -2.98
N SER A 74 -14.89 -9.55 -3.37
CA SER A 74 -14.46 -10.08 -4.67
C SER A 74 -15.02 -9.28 -5.84
N GLY A 75 -14.14 -8.95 -6.80
CA GLY A 75 -14.48 -8.17 -7.98
C GLY A 75 -14.38 -6.65 -7.79
N VAL A 76 -14.12 -6.17 -6.57
CA VAL A 76 -13.79 -4.76 -6.33
C VAL A 76 -12.32 -4.50 -6.62
N GLU A 77 -12.04 -3.47 -7.41
CA GLU A 77 -10.69 -2.95 -7.65
C GLU A 77 -10.53 -1.61 -6.94
N VAL A 78 -9.43 -1.44 -6.21
CA VAL A 78 -9.01 -0.16 -5.64
C VAL A 78 -7.78 0.35 -6.38
N ASN A 79 -7.78 1.65 -6.67
CA ASN A 79 -6.66 2.37 -7.24
C ASN A 79 -6.07 3.27 -6.16
N ILE A 80 -4.80 3.08 -5.82
CA ILE A 80 -4.09 3.86 -4.81
C ILE A 80 -3.04 4.70 -5.53
N GLY A 81 -2.97 5.98 -5.19
CA GLY A 81 -2.04 6.92 -5.80
C GLY A 81 -1.80 8.13 -4.93
N MET A 82 -0.89 8.98 -5.39
CA MET A 82 -0.60 10.25 -4.73
C MET A 82 -1.80 11.18 -4.77
N SER A 83 -2.12 11.77 -3.62
CA SER A 83 -3.10 12.85 -3.54
C SER A 83 -2.53 14.11 -4.20
N GLU A 84 -3.38 14.86 -4.90
CA GLU A 84 -3.07 16.22 -5.37
C GLU A 84 -2.96 17.21 -4.20
N TRP A 85 -3.54 16.84 -3.04
CA TRP A 85 -3.58 17.66 -1.84
C TRP A 85 -2.47 17.26 -0.86
N LYS A 86 -1.70 18.26 -0.40
CA LYS A 86 -0.66 18.10 0.62
C LYS A 86 -1.07 18.80 1.92
N GLY A 87 -1.02 18.08 3.03
CA GLY A 87 -1.16 18.67 4.36
C GLY A 87 0.08 19.53 4.69
N CYS A 88 -0.13 20.82 4.96
CA CYS A 88 0.92 21.73 5.39
C CYS A 88 0.87 21.91 6.90
N LEU A 89 1.92 21.49 7.61
CA LEU A 89 2.06 21.80 9.03
C LEU A 89 2.47 23.27 9.17
N VAL A 90 1.59 24.09 9.72
CA VAL A 90 1.88 25.49 10.06
C VAL A 90 2.41 25.54 11.48
N ARG A 91 3.53 26.25 11.66
CA ARG A 91 4.19 26.44 12.96
C ARG A 91 3.90 27.82 13.53
#